data_AF-A0A536EGH5-F1
#
_entry.id   AF-A0A536EGH5-F1
#
_cell.length_a   1.000
_cell.length_b   1.000
_cell.length_c   1.000
_cell.angle_alpha   90.00
_cell.angle_beta   90.00
_cell.angle_gamma   90.00
#
_symmetry.space_group_name_H-M   'P 1'
#
loop_
_entity.id
_entity.type
_entity.pdbx_description
1 polymer ?
#
loop_
_entity_poly.entity_id
_entity_poly.type
_entity_poly.pdbx_seq_one_letter_code
_entity_poly.pdbx_strand_id
1 'polypeptide(L)'
;MREPEHHHLPAWVRRAFGQARPILADQLDALTGDARTQFERGIDDITSRINEGKFSQAFNYPQLILHGQELYRQQRREQAEAARAQRSLESARRRVQEALRDGAGRLTPEISARLNKSLRAADGVESVKAVEADVRQALDAAHGVEERRRDREISRTKSRIQKTATSSEPAEDWQDVLRRLQEQMTADESA
;
A
#
# COMPACT_ATOMS: atom_id res chain seq x y z
N MET A 1 22.55 5.44 37.31
CA MET A 1 23.38 6.63 37.12
C MET A 1 24.26 6.86 38.35
N ARG A 2 25.58 6.92 38.18
CA ARG A 2 26.54 7.06 39.28
C ARG A 2 26.70 8.53 39.68
N GLU A 3 26.90 8.80 40.96
CA GLU A 3 27.23 10.13 41.46
C GLU A 3 28.74 10.40 41.24
N PRO A 4 29.16 11.66 40.99
CA PRO A 4 30.57 11.98 40.96
C PRO A 4 31.20 11.79 42.34
N GLU A 5 32.31 11.06 42.39
CA GLU A 5 33.05 10.71 43.58
C GLU A 5 34.50 11.21 43.41
N HIS A 6 34.84 12.28 44.12
CA HIS A 6 36.20 12.80 44.21
C HIS A 6 36.50 13.23 45.65
N HIS A 7 37.69 12.92 46.16
CA HIS A 7 38.09 13.20 47.55
C HIS A 7 37.91 14.68 47.94
N HIS A 8 38.23 15.58 46.99
CA HIS A 8 38.03 17.03 47.11
C HIS A 8 36.88 17.57 46.24
N LEU A 9 35.76 16.84 46.11
CA LEU A 9 34.65 17.29 45.27
C LEU A 9 34.05 18.61 45.80
N PRO A 10 34.10 19.71 45.03
CA PRO A 10 33.57 20.99 45.48
C PRO A 10 32.05 20.93 45.71
N ALA A 11 31.56 21.61 46.74
CA ALA A 11 30.13 21.62 47.07
C ALA A 11 29.24 22.10 45.90
N TRP A 12 29.74 23.02 45.07
CA TRP A 12 29.01 23.50 43.90
C TRP A 12 28.82 22.42 42.82
N VAL A 13 29.76 21.47 42.68
CA VAL A 13 29.65 20.35 41.74
C VAL A 13 28.57 19.38 42.20
N ARG A 14 28.52 19.07 43.51
CA ARG A 14 27.44 18.23 44.09
C ARG A 14 26.07 18.84 43.85
N ARG A 15 25.94 20.17 44.03
CA ARG A 15 24.69 20.89 43.73
C ARG A 15 24.34 20.84 42.24
N ALA A 16 25.31 21.06 41.36
CA ALA A 16 25.09 20.99 39.91
C ALA A 16 24.63 19.60 39.48
N PHE A 17 25.28 18.54 39.98
CA PHE A 17 24.83 17.16 39.74
C PHE A 17 23.45 16.91 40.33
N GLY A 18 23.17 17.33 41.58
CA GLY A 18 21.87 17.18 42.21
C GLY A 18 20.73 17.86 41.44
N GLN A 19 21.00 19.01 40.82
CA GLN A 19 20.04 19.71 39.95
C GLN A 19 19.84 19.01 38.60
N ALA A 20 20.92 18.49 37.99
CA ALA A 20 20.86 17.81 36.70
C ALA A 20 20.29 16.38 36.80
N ARG A 21 20.58 15.68 37.90
CA ARG A 21 20.27 14.26 38.13
C ARG A 21 18.83 13.86 37.80
N PRO A 22 17.77 14.53 38.30
CA PRO A 22 16.40 14.12 37.99
C PRO A 22 16.12 14.23 36.48
N ILE A 23 16.57 15.30 35.83
CA ILE A 23 16.35 15.51 34.39
C ILE A 23 17.09 14.44 33.57
N LEU A 24 18.34 14.15 33.93
CA LEU A 24 19.13 13.11 33.26
C LEU A 24 18.52 11.72 33.44
N ALA A 25 17.98 11.42 34.62
CA ALA A 25 17.31 10.16 34.90
C ALA A 25 16.02 10.01 34.08
N ASP A 26 15.15 11.02 34.09
CA ASP A 26 13.92 11.03 33.30
C ASP A 26 14.20 10.84 31.80
N GLN A 27 15.28 11.45 31.29
CA GLN A 27 15.72 11.30 29.90
C GLN A 27 16.26 9.90 29.59
N LEU A 28 17.02 9.29 30.50
CA LEU A 28 17.50 7.91 30.34
C LEU A 28 16.34 6.90 30.29
N ASP A 29 15.29 7.13 31.07
CA ASP A 29 14.11 6.27 31.08
C ASP A 29 13.25 6.44 29.81
N ALA A 30 13.22 7.65 29.24
CA ALA A 30 12.50 7.93 27.99
C ALA A 30 13.21 7.42 26.72
N LEU A 31 14.54 7.32 26.75
CA LEU A 31 15.35 6.87 25.63
C LEU A 31 15.44 5.33 25.57
N THR A 32 15.53 4.78 24.36
CA THR A 32 15.71 3.34 24.16
C THR A 32 16.83 3.03 23.16
N GLY A 33 17.32 1.79 23.19
CA GLY A 33 18.32 1.27 22.24
C GLY A 33 19.62 2.09 22.19
N ASP A 34 20.03 2.43 20.99
CA ASP A 34 21.29 3.14 20.73
C ASP A 34 21.28 4.56 21.29
N ALA A 35 20.14 5.26 21.23
CA ALA A 35 20.01 6.63 21.75
C ALA A 35 20.22 6.67 23.28
N ARG A 36 19.68 5.68 24.00
CA ARG A 36 19.92 5.52 25.44
C ARG A 36 21.39 5.25 25.72
N THR A 37 21.99 4.33 24.97
CA THR A 37 23.40 3.94 25.14
C THR A 37 24.34 5.12 24.87
N GLN A 38 24.06 5.91 23.83
CA GLN A 38 24.82 7.12 23.52
C GLN A 38 24.71 8.16 24.65
N PHE A 39 23.51 8.37 25.17
CA PHE A 39 23.26 9.32 26.23
C PHE A 39 23.93 8.91 27.56
N GLU A 40 23.83 7.62 27.92
CA GLU A 40 24.48 7.04 29.09
C GLU A 40 26.01 7.19 29.03
N ARG A 41 26.63 6.91 27.87
CA ARG A 41 28.07 7.16 27.67
C ARG A 41 28.45 8.63 27.88
N GLY A 42 27.62 9.57 27.46
CA GLY A 42 27.85 11.01 27.68
C GLY A 42 27.81 11.39 29.16
N ILE A 43 26.87 10.82 29.92
CA ILE A 43 26.80 10.99 31.38
C ILE A 43 28.04 10.40 32.04
N ASP A 44 28.45 9.19 31.65
CA ASP A 44 29.60 8.50 32.22
C ASP A 44 30.91 9.22 31.90
N ASP A 45 31.11 9.77 30.71
CA ASP A 45 32.30 10.55 30.35
C ASP A 45 32.41 11.81 31.21
N ILE A 46 31.32 12.58 31.38
CA ILE A 46 31.32 13.75 32.26
C ILE A 46 31.63 13.34 33.70
N THR A 47 30.99 12.28 34.20
CA THR A 47 31.17 11.78 35.58
C THR A 47 32.62 11.32 35.79
N SER A 48 33.20 10.57 34.86
CA SER A 48 34.58 10.11 34.90
C SER A 48 35.57 11.27 34.97
N ARG A 49 35.39 12.28 34.12
CA ARG A 49 36.27 13.46 34.13
C ARG A 49 36.16 14.27 35.42
N ILE A 50 34.97 14.36 36.02
CA ILE A 50 34.80 14.99 37.34
C ILE A 50 35.54 14.18 38.41
N ASN A 51 35.49 12.85 38.34
CA ASN A 51 36.21 11.93 39.24
C ASN A 51 37.73 11.96 39.04
N GLU A 52 38.22 12.42 37.88
CA GLU A 52 39.63 12.74 37.62
C GLU A 52 40.04 14.13 38.12
N GLY A 53 39.12 14.91 38.71
CA GLY A 53 39.37 16.25 39.23
C GLY A 53 39.07 17.38 38.24
N LYS A 54 38.55 17.10 37.03
CA LYS A 54 38.14 18.12 36.06
C LYS A 54 36.74 18.65 36.39
N PHE A 55 36.60 19.33 37.51
CA PHE A 55 35.31 19.80 38.04
C PHE A 55 34.55 20.74 37.09
N SER A 56 35.25 21.50 36.24
CA SER A 56 34.65 22.37 35.23
C SER A 56 33.73 21.64 34.25
N GLN A 57 33.86 20.31 34.12
CA GLN A 57 32.95 19.50 33.31
C GLN A 57 31.51 19.52 33.83
N ALA A 58 31.28 19.85 35.10
CA ALA A 58 29.93 20.03 35.63
C ALA A 58 29.16 21.18 34.94
N PHE A 59 29.85 22.14 34.30
CA PHE A 59 29.19 23.17 33.48
C PHE A 59 28.59 22.61 32.18
N ASN A 60 28.91 21.38 31.81
CA ASN A 60 28.38 20.73 30.61
C ASN A 60 27.04 20.02 30.85
N TYR A 61 26.56 19.88 32.09
CA TYR A 61 25.25 19.26 32.35
C TYR A 61 24.09 19.89 31.56
N PRO A 62 23.96 21.22 31.42
CA PRO A 62 22.92 21.82 30.58
C PRO A 62 23.02 21.41 29.11
N GLN A 63 24.24 21.34 28.55
CA GLN A 63 24.44 20.91 27.17
C GLN A 63 24.12 19.42 26.99
N LEU A 64 24.48 18.59 27.96
CA LEU A 64 24.12 17.19 27.98
C LEU A 64 22.59 17.01 28.03
N ILE A 65 21.89 17.77 28.88
CA ILE A 65 20.42 17.76 28.93
C ILE A 65 19.80 18.12 27.58
N LEU A 66 20.31 19.15 26.90
CA LEU A 66 19.85 19.53 25.56
C LEU A 66 20.10 18.41 24.54
N HIS A 67 21.26 17.77 24.62
CA HIS A 67 21.58 16.61 23.77
C HIS A 67 20.59 15.46 23.99
N GLY A 68 20.25 15.13 25.24
CA GLY A 68 19.25 14.11 25.57
C GLY A 68 17.86 14.43 25.00
N GLN A 69 17.45 15.72 25.04
CA GLN A 69 16.20 16.14 24.41
C GLN A 69 16.22 15.96 22.89
N GLU A 70 17.35 16.25 22.25
CA GLU A 70 17.48 16.10 20.80
C GLU A 70 17.46 14.64 20.37
N LEU A 71 18.17 13.76 21.10
CA LEU A 71 18.10 12.31 20.89
C LEU A 71 16.67 11.79 21.02
N TYR A 72 15.92 12.26 22.02
CA TYR A 72 14.53 11.87 22.19
C TYR A 72 13.64 12.34 21.02
N ARG A 73 13.84 13.56 20.52
CA ARG A 73 13.13 14.06 19.33
C ARG A 73 13.47 13.26 18.08
N GLN A 74 14.73 12.88 17.91
CA GLN A 74 15.20 12.04 16.80
C GLN A 74 14.55 10.66 16.86
N GLN A 75 14.62 9.97 17.99
CA GLN A 75 13.94 8.69 18.21
C GLN A 75 12.44 8.77 17.88
N ARG A 76 11.76 9.83 18.32
CA ARG A 76 10.34 10.05 18.01
C ARG A 76 10.07 10.25 16.52
N ARG A 77 10.96 10.95 15.81
CA ARG A 77 10.86 11.14 14.35
C ARG A 77 11.04 9.82 13.62
N GLU A 78 12.08 9.05 13.97
CA GLU A 78 12.36 7.75 13.38
C GLU A 78 11.21 6.76 13.60
N GLN A 79 10.67 6.70 14.82
CA GLN A 79 9.48 5.88 15.11
C GLN A 79 8.26 6.31 14.29
N ALA A 80 8.04 7.61 14.13
CA ALA A 80 6.95 8.13 13.33
C ALA A 80 7.13 7.83 11.83
N GLU A 81 8.36 7.88 11.32
CA GLU A 81 8.71 7.53 9.95
C GLU A 81 8.54 6.03 9.70
N ALA A 82 9.02 5.17 10.60
CA ALA A 82 8.79 3.73 10.54
C ALA A 82 7.29 3.40 10.53
N ALA A 83 6.51 4.03 11.42
CA ALA A 83 5.05 3.84 11.45
C ALA A 83 4.34 4.38 10.19
N ARG A 84 4.85 5.44 9.56
CA ARG A 84 4.34 5.92 8.26
C ARG A 84 4.67 4.94 7.14
N ALA A 85 5.90 4.43 7.09
CA ALA A 85 6.35 3.45 6.11
C ALA A 85 5.58 2.13 6.23
N GLN A 86 5.31 1.67 7.45
CA GLN A 86 4.50 0.49 7.69
C GLN A 86 3.05 0.69 7.22
N ARG A 87 2.42 1.83 7.56
CA ARG A 87 1.06 2.15 7.11
C ARG A 87 0.97 2.27 5.58
N SER A 88 1.96 2.87 4.93
CA SER A 88 1.98 2.97 3.46
C SER A 88 2.09 1.59 2.81
N LEU A 89 2.91 0.70 3.35
CA LEU A 89 3.04 -0.69 2.90
C LEU A 89 1.75 -1.50 3.13
N GLU A 90 1.13 -1.39 4.31
CA GLU A 90 -0.14 -2.07 4.62
C GLU A 90 -1.28 -1.59 3.72
N SER A 91 -1.40 -0.27 3.50
CA SER A 91 -2.40 0.28 2.58
C SER A 91 -2.18 -0.14 1.13
N ALA A 92 -0.92 -0.27 0.68
CA ALA A 92 -0.61 -0.79 -0.65
C ALA A 92 -1.00 -2.27 -0.76
N ARG A 93 -0.64 -3.10 0.23
CA ARG A 93 -1.01 -4.52 0.26
C ARG A 93 -2.52 -4.72 0.24
N ARG A 94 -3.26 -3.92 1.04
CA ARG A 94 -4.72 -3.96 1.08
C ARG A 94 -5.33 -3.65 -0.29
N ARG A 95 -4.85 -2.61 -0.98
CA ARG A 95 -5.32 -2.25 -2.33
C ARG A 95 -5.13 -3.39 -3.33
N VAL A 96 -3.97 -4.06 -3.31
CA VAL A 96 -3.71 -5.20 -4.20
C VAL A 96 -4.61 -6.39 -3.86
N GLN A 97 -4.80 -6.69 -2.58
CA GLN A 97 -5.72 -7.75 -2.16
C GLN A 97 -7.17 -7.47 -2.58
N GLU A 98 -7.61 -6.23 -2.47
CA GLU A 98 -8.93 -5.78 -2.90
C GLU A 98 -9.10 -5.93 -4.42
N ALA A 99 -8.11 -5.48 -5.21
CA ALA A 99 -8.12 -5.68 -6.67
C ALA A 99 -8.16 -7.16 -7.08
N LEU A 100 -7.40 -8.03 -6.39
CA LEU A 100 -7.42 -9.48 -6.62
C LEU A 100 -8.78 -10.10 -6.24
N ARG A 101 -9.41 -9.61 -5.18
CA ARG A 101 -10.74 -10.07 -4.73
C ARG A 101 -11.82 -9.66 -5.72
N ASP A 102 -11.84 -8.41 -6.14
CA ASP A 102 -12.82 -7.87 -7.09
C ASP A 102 -12.66 -8.51 -8.47
N GLY A 103 -11.41 -8.80 -8.86
CA GLY A 103 -11.07 -9.47 -10.11
C GLY A 103 -11.18 -11.00 -10.09
N ALA A 104 -11.52 -11.61 -8.95
CA ALA A 104 -11.43 -13.07 -8.76
C ALA A 104 -12.28 -13.88 -9.75
N GLY A 105 -13.41 -13.33 -10.21
CA GLY A 105 -14.27 -13.98 -11.20
C GLY A 105 -13.72 -13.99 -12.63
N ARG A 106 -12.74 -13.13 -12.94
CA ARG A 106 -12.17 -12.96 -14.29
C ARG A 106 -10.81 -13.62 -14.46
N LEU A 107 -10.07 -13.77 -13.36
CA LEU A 107 -8.75 -14.38 -13.37
C LEU A 107 -8.84 -15.90 -13.26
N THR A 108 -7.92 -16.62 -13.92
CA THR A 108 -7.80 -18.06 -13.72
C THR A 108 -7.25 -18.37 -12.31
N PRO A 109 -7.58 -19.54 -11.72
CA PRO A 109 -7.06 -19.94 -10.41
C PRO A 109 -5.53 -19.97 -10.31
N GLU A 110 -4.85 -20.29 -11.42
CA GLU A 110 -3.38 -20.35 -11.48
C GLU A 110 -2.75 -18.94 -11.43
N ILE A 111 -3.29 -18.00 -12.22
CA ILE A 111 -2.82 -16.61 -12.22
C ILE A 111 -3.08 -15.98 -10.86
N SER A 112 -4.26 -16.18 -10.28
CA SER A 112 -4.60 -15.64 -8.96
C SER A 112 -3.72 -16.22 -7.85
N ALA A 113 -3.41 -17.53 -7.88
CA ALA A 113 -2.49 -18.14 -6.92
C ALA A 113 -1.06 -17.58 -7.05
N ARG A 114 -0.57 -17.39 -8.28
CA ARG A 114 0.76 -16.81 -8.54
C ARG A 114 0.86 -15.36 -8.03
N LEU A 115 -0.15 -14.53 -8.31
CA LEU A 115 -0.20 -13.14 -7.84
C LEU A 115 -0.35 -13.03 -6.32
N ASN A 116 -1.10 -13.93 -5.69
CA ASN A 116 -1.15 -14.00 -4.23
C ASN A 116 0.20 -14.41 -3.62
N LYS A 117 0.92 -15.33 -4.27
CA LYS A 117 2.27 -15.72 -3.84
C LYS A 117 3.26 -14.57 -3.96
N SER A 118 3.26 -13.83 -5.07
CA SER A 118 4.13 -12.66 -5.24
C SER A 118 3.81 -11.55 -4.24
N LEU A 119 2.53 -11.29 -3.96
CA LEU A 119 2.12 -10.33 -2.94
C LEU A 119 2.61 -10.69 -1.53
N ARG A 120 2.64 -11.98 -1.18
CA ARG A 120 3.17 -12.45 0.12
C ARG A 120 4.69 -12.34 0.19
N ALA A 121 5.39 -12.50 -0.94
CA ALA A 121 6.85 -12.39 -1.02
C ALA A 121 7.33 -10.93 -1.08
N ALA A 122 6.45 -9.98 -1.43
CA ALA A 122 6.76 -8.55 -1.53
C ALA A 122 7.00 -7.93 -0.14
N ASP A 123 8.23 -7.51 0.14
CA ASP A 123 8.70 -6.97 1.42
C ASP A 123 8.74 -5.43 1.49
N GLY A 124 8.61 -4.75 0.35
CA GLY A 124 8.65 -3.29 0.25
C GLY A 124 7.50 -2.68 -0.55
N VAL A 125 7.27 -1.37 -0.37
CA VAL A 125 6.19 -0.65 -1.08
C VAL A 125 6.33 -0.76 -2.59
N GLU A 126 7.54 -0.64 -3.14
CA GLU A 126 7.79 -0.74 -4.57
C GLU A 126 7.54 -2.16 -5.10
N SER A 127 7.92 -3.19 -4.34
CA SER A 127 7.60 -4.57 -4.72
C SER A 127 6.09 -4.83 -4.75
N VAL A 128 5.33 -4.24 -3.80
CA VAL A 128 3.87 -4.32 -3.80
C VAL A 128 3.26 -3.57 -4.99
N LYS A 129 3.80 -2.41 -5.37
CA LYS A 129 3.36 -1.68 -6.58
C LYS A 129 3.63 -2.46 -7.87
N ALA A 130 4.75 -3.18 -7.95
CA ALA A 130 5.02 -4.04 -9.09
C ALA A 130 3.97 -5.16 -9.19
N VAL A 131 3.62 -5.79 -8.06
CA VAL A 131 2.52 -6.77 -8.03
C VAL A 131 1.18 -6.12 -8.40
N GLU A 132 0.91 -4.89 -7.96
CA GLU A 132 -0.28 -4.13 -8.36
C GLU A 132 -0.36 -3.94 -9.89
N ALA A 133 0.75 -3.62 -10.54
CA ALA A 133 0.82 -3.49 -11.99
C ALA A 133 0.57 -4.83 -12.68
N ASP A 134 1.16 -5.93 -12.19
CA ASP A 134 0.93 -7.27 -12.71
C ASP A 134 -0.55 -7.69 -12.60
N VAL A 135 -1.21 -7.34 -11.48
CA VAL A 135 -2.64 -7.61 -11.26
C VAL A 135 -3.49 -6.86 -12.29
N ARG A 136 -3.23 -5.56 -12.48
CA ARG A 136 -3.96 -4.76 -13.49
C ARG A 136 -3.76 -5.31 -14.88
N GLN A 137 -2.52 -5.62 -15.27
CA GLN A 137 -2.22 -6.20 -16.57
C GLN A 137 -2.96 -7.53 -16.79
N ALA A 138 -3.03 -8.39 -15.77
CA ALA A 138 -3.76 -9.66 -15.85
C ALA A 138 -5.27 -9.44 -16.00
N LEU A 139 -5.84 -8.46 -15.30
CA LEU A 139 -7.26 -8.11 -15.41
C LEU A 139 -7.61 -7.49 -16.77
N ASP A 140 -6.78 -6.60 -17.29
CA ASP A 140 -6.96 -5.98 -18.60
C ASP A 140 -6.87 -7.05 -19.71
N ALA A 141 -5.94 -7.99 -19.58
CA ALA A 141 -5.83 -9.12 -20.49
C ALA A 141 -7.09 -10.01 -20.46
N ALA A 142 -7.63 -10.31 -19.27
CA ALA A 142 -8.87 -11.08 -19.11
C ALA A 142 -10.06 -10.34 -19.74
N HIS A 143 -10.20 -9.04 -19.47
CA HIS A 143 -11.25 -8.20 -20.06
C HIS A 143 -11.17 -8.20 -21.59
N GLY A 144 -9.99 -8.03 -22.16
CA GLY A 144 -9.80 -8.04 -23.61
C GLY A 144 -10.15 -9.39 -24.25
N VAL A 145 -10.05 -10.51 -23.53
CA VAL A 145 -10.50 -11.83 -24.02
C VAL A 145 -12.03 -11.93 -23.98
N GLU A 146 -12.66 -11.48 -22.90
CA GLU A 146 -14.13 -11.45 -22.76
C GLU A 146 -14.76 -10.55 -23.83
N GLU A 147 -14.21 -9.37 -24.06
CA GLU A 147 -14.68 -8.42 -25.06
C GLU A 147 -14.59 -9.00 -26.48
N ARG A 148 -13.45 -9.60 -26.85
CA ARG A 148 -13.30 -10.31 -28.13
C ARG A 148 -14.28 -11.47 -28.29
N ARG A 149 -14.60 -12.19 -27.21
CA ARG A 149 -15.62 -13.24 -27.23
C ARG A 149 -17.01 -12.66 -27.46
N ARG A 150 -17.36 -11.59 -26.75
CA ARG A 150 -18.63 -10.87 -26.90
C ARG A 150 -18.79 -10.34 -28.32
N ASP A 151 -17.75 -9.74 -28.91
CA ASP A 151 -17.79 -9.24 -30.28
C ASP A 151 -18.05 -10.35 -31.29
N ARG A 152 -17.39 -11.51 -31.13
CA ARG A 152 -17.65 -12.68 -31.99
C ARG A 152 -19.08 -13.19 -31.86
N GLU A 153 -19.63 -13.21 -30.64
CA GLU A 153 -21.02 -13.59 -30.41
C GLU A 153 -21.99 -12.59 -31.06
N ILE A 154 -21.73 -11.29 -30.94
CA ILE A 154 -22.51 -10.23 -31.61
C ILE A 154 -22.42 -10.34 -33.14
N SER A 155 -21.23 -10.59 -33.69
CA SER A 155 -21.07 -10.79 -35.14
C SER A 155 -21.82 -12.03 -35.62
N ARG A 156 -21.81 -13.13 -34.86
CA ARG A 156 -22.57 -14.35 -35.18
C ARG A 156 -24.08 -14.11 -35.14
N THR A 157 -24.59 -13.40 -34.14
CA THR A 157 -26.03 -13.08 -34.04
C THR A 157 -26.45 -12.13 -35.16
N LYS A 158 -25.67 -11.08 -35.44
CA LYS A 158 -25.91 -10.19 -36.58
C LYS A 158 -25.95 -10.94 -37.91
N SER A 159 -24.98 -11.83 -38.15
CA SER A 159 -24.95 -12.66 -39.37
C SER A 159 -26.16 -13.58 -39.46
N ARG A 160 -26.58 -14.21 -38.35
CA ARG A 160 -27.80 -15.03 -38.31
C ARG A 160 -29.04 -14.22 -38.64
N ILE A 161 -29.21 -13.03 -38.04
CA ILE A 161 -30.33 -12.12 -38.32
C ILE A 161 -30.35 -11.72 -39.79
N GLN A 162 -29.20 -11.37 -40.36
CA GLN A 162 -29.09 -11.01 -41.77
C GLN A 162 -29.44 -12.18 -42.69
N LYS A 163 -28.98 -13.40 -42.38
CA LYS A 163 -29.32 -14.62 -43.11
C LYS A 163 -30.81 -14.95 -43.03
N THR A 164 -31.43 -14.81 -41.86
CA THR A 164 -32.89 -15.02 -41.73
C THR A 164 -33.68 -13.94 -42.45
N ALA A 165 -33.20 -12.69 -42.48
CA ALA A 165 -33.83 -11.61 -43.21
C ALA A 165 -33.73 -11.79 -44.74
N THR A 166 -32.66 -12.40 -45.25
CA THR A 166 -32.48 -12.72 -46.69
C THR A 166 -33.07 -14.07 -47.10
N SER A 167 -33.30 -14.97 -46.15
CA SER A 167 -33.97 -16.27 -46.33
C SER A 167 -35.50 -16.17 -46.16
N SER A 168 -36.02 -15.01 -45.77
CA SER A 168 -37.41 -14.69 -46.10
C SER A 168 -37.47 -14.68 -47.62
N GLU A 169 -38.10 -15.69 -48.22
CA GLU A 169 -38.62 -15.54 -49.58
C GLU A 169 -39.31 -14.16 -49.66
N PRO A 170 -39.20 -13.41 -50.78
CA PRO A 170 -40.03 -12.24 -50.94
C PRO A 170 -41.46 -12.72 -50.73
N ALA A 171 -42.09 -12.26 -49.66
CA ALA A 171 -43.48 -12.58 -49.39
C ALA A 171 -44.24 -12.27 -50.70
N GLU A 172 -45.01 -13.23 -51.21
CA GLU A 172 -45.86 -13.03 -52.40
C GLU A 172 -46.48 -11.64 -52.27
N ASP A 173 -46.17 -10.75 -53.23
CA ASP A 173 -46.65 -9.37 -53.15
C ASP A 173 -48.17 -9.44 -53.08
N TRP A 174 -48.80 -8.65 -52.21
CA TRP A 174 -50.26 -8.63 -52.10
C TRP A 174 -50.92 -8.36 -53.47
N GLN A 175 -50.20 -7.69 -54.37
CA GLN A 175 -50.61 -7.52 -55.77
C GLN A 175 -50.65 -8.82 -56.57
N ASP A 176 -49.71 -9.75 -56.35
CA ASP A 176 -49.70 -11.06 -57.01
C ASP A 176 -50.81 -11.97 -56.44
N VAL A 177 -51.07 -11.89 -55.14
CA VAL A 177 -52.22 -12.58 -54.49
C VAL A 177 -53.55 -12.08 -55.07
N LEU A 178 -53.71 -10.76 -55.21
CA LEU A 178 -54.91 -10.16 -55.80
C LEU A 178 -55.09 -10.52 -57.28
N ARG A 179 -54.00 -10.56 -58.06
CA ARG A 179 -54.02 -10.95 -59.47
C ARG A 179 -54.47 -12.40 -59.63
N ARG A 180 -53.93 -13.32 -58.83
CA ARG A 180 -54.32 -14.75 -58.83
C ARG A 180 -55.79 -14.93 -58.45
N LEU A 181 -56.29 -14.20 -57.46
CA LEU A 181 -57.70 -14.21 -57.07
C LEU A 181 -58.61 -13.70 -58.20
N GLN A 182 -58.20 -12.63 -58.87
CA GLN A 182 -58.93 -12.08 -60.01
C GLN A 182 -58.96 -13.08 -61.18
N GLU A 183 -57.83 -13.72 -61.50
CA GLU A 183 -57.74 -14.76 -62.53
C GLU A 183 -58.64 -15.96 -62.21
N GLN A 184 -58.69 -16.40 -60.95
CA GLN A 184 -59.58 -17.48 -60.50
C GLN A 184 -61.07 -17.11 -60.64
N MET A 185 -61.46 -15.90 -60.25
CA MET A 185 -62.85 -15.46 -60.40
C MET A 185 -63.26 -15.33 -61.88
N THR A 186 -62.37 -14.84 -62.74
CA THR A 186 -62.65 -14.76 -64.18
C THR A 186 -62.69 -16.13 -64.85
N ALA A 187 -61.94 -17.11 -64.35
CA ALA A 187 -61.96 -18.48 -64.85
C ALA A 187 -63.24 -19.22 -64.45
N ASP A 188 -63.76 -18.97 -63.24
CA ASP A 188 -65.05 -19.52 -62.77
C ASP A 188 -66.26 -18.86 -63.45
N GLU A 189 -66.18 -17.57 -63.83
CA GLU A 189 -67.25 -16.89 -64.58
C GLU A 189 -67.28 -17.25 -66.09
N SER A 190 -66.23 -17.91 -66.60
CA SER A 190 -66.11 -18.31 -68.01
C SER A 190 -66.43 -19.80 -68.26
N ALA A 191 -66.85 -20.54 -67.23
CA ALA A 191 -67.25 -21.95 -67.27
C ALA A 191 -68.78 -22.09 -67.19
#